data_AF-A0A091FGN3-F1
#
_entry.id   AF-A0A091FGN3-F1
#
_cell.length_a   1.000
_cell.length_b   1.000
_cell.length_c   1.000
_cell.angle_alpha   90.00
_cell.angle_beta   90.00
_cell.angle_gamma   90.00
#
_symmetry.space_group_name_H-M   'P 1'
#
loop_
_entity.id
_entity.type
_entity.pdbx_description
1 polymer ?
#
loop_
_entity_poly.entity_id
_entity_poly.type
_entity_poly.pdbx_seq_one_letter_code
_entity_poly.pdbx_strand_id
1 'polypeptide(L)'
;MNPNYFYAYEKFSDALNSLATGPYDVRQRLRSAYWHFRPVGKKHLPEQLQDDYQWILSQLTKFGPVIGRDGKVLRGAVEETLNRIHNATGSKIAERILYIYHQLNWLYIEGIEKP
;
A
#
# COMPACT_ATOMS: atom_id res chain seq x y z
N MET A 1 -5.78 9.97 -20.23
CA MET A 1 -5.50 9.54 -18.83
C MET A 1 -4.57 10.54 -18.17
N ASN A 2 -4.73 10.87 -16.87
CA ASN A 2 -3.71 11.65 -16.15
C ASN A 2 -2.44 10.79 -16.03
N PRO A 3 -1.29 11.17 -16.61
CA PRO A 3 -0.06 10.35 -16.59
C PRO A 3 0.37 9.95 -15.17
N ASN A 4 -0.01 10.75 -14.17
CA ASN A 4 0.29 10.47 -12.78
C ASN A 4 -0.49 9.25 -12.22
N TYR A 5 -1.66 8.91 -12.77
CA TYR A 5 -2.46 7.76 -12.31
C TYR A 5 -1.89 6.43 -12.79
N PHE A 6 -1.25 6.42 -13.97
CA PHE A 6 -0.55 5.24 -14.47
C PHE A 6 0.57 4.80 -13.52
N TYR A 7 1.33 5.77 -12.98
CA TYR A 7 2.36 5.46 -11.98
C TYR A 7 1.78 4.77 -10.74
N ALA A 8 0.65 5.26 -10.22
CA ALA A 8 -0.01 4.59 -9.09
C ALA A 8 -0.50 3.20 -9.48
N TYR A 9 -1.11 3.04 -10.66
CA TYR A 9 -1.57 1.74 -11.16
C TYR A 9 -0.43 0.71 -11.17
N GLU A 10 0.72 1.04 -11.76
CA GLU A 10 1.90 0.15 -11.78
C GLU A 10 2.32 -0.24 -10.36
N LYS A 11 2.42 0.74 -9.43
CA LYS A 11 2.85 0.46 -8.05
C LYS A 11 1.85 -0.39 -7.26
N PHE A 12 0.55 -0.20 -7.48
CA PHE A 12 -0.47 -1.01 -6.85
C PHE A 12 -0.58 -2.41 -7.49
N SER A 13 -0.28 -2.54 -8.78
CA SER A 13 -0.14 -3.84 -9.45
C SER A 13 1.02 -4.65 -8.86
N ASP A 14 2.20 -4.05 -8.72
CA ASP A 14 3.37 -4.68 -8.09
C ASP A 14 3.07 -5.07 -6.62
N ALA A 15 2.39 -4.18 -5.89
CA ALA A 15 1.99 -4.44 -4.51
C ALA A 15 1.04 -5.64 -4.41
N LEU A 16 0.05 -5.73 -5.31
CA LEU A 16 -0.90 -6.83 -5.36
C LEU A 16 -0.20 -8.15 -5.72
N ASN A 17 0.73 -8.14 -6.68
CA ASN A 17 1.52 -9.31 -7.00
C ASN A 17 2.31 -9.81 -5.78
N SER A 18 2.99 -8.90 -5.06
CA SER A 18 3.70 -9.22 -3.81
C SER A 18 2.77 -9.80 -2.73
N LEU A 19 1.53 -9.29 -2.60
CA LEU A 19 0.53 -9.83 -1.68
C LEU A 19 0.10 -11.25 -2.05
N ALA A 20 -0.16 -11.49 -3.33
CA ALA A 20 -0.73 -12.74 -3.81
C ALA A 20 0.30 -13.87 -3.88
N THR A 21 1.49 -13.59 -4.42
CA THR A 21 2.44 -14.64 -4.85
C THR A 21 3.73 -14.70 -4.02
N GLY A 22 3.95 -13.73 -3.13
CA GLY A 22 5.17 -13.69 -2.30
C GLY A 22 5.34 -14.98 -1.47
N PRO A 23 6.57 -15.52 -1.33
CA PRO A 23 6.79 -16.83 -0.71
C PRO A 23 6.68 -16.83 0.82
N TYR A 24 6.58 -15.66 1.44
CA TYR A 24 6.60 -15.47 2.90
C TYR A 24 5.20 -15.55 3.53
N ASP A 25 5.07 -15.32 4.84
CA ASP A 25 3.77 -15.19 5.50
C ASP A 25 3.04 -13.88 5.11
N VAL A 26 1.75 -13.79 5.46
CA VAL A 26 0.87 -12.66 5.10
C VAL A 26 1.40 -11.31 5.57
N ARG A 27 2.01 -11.22 6.77
CA ARG A 27 2.55 -9.95 7.29
C ARG A 27 3.78 -9.53 6.50
N GLN A 28 4.65 -10.48 6.18
CA GLN A 28 5.81 -10.20 5.33
C GLN A 28 5.41 -9.80 3.92
N ARG A 29 4.38 -10.43 3.33
CA ARG A 29 3.83 -10.01 2.03
C ARG A 29 3.26 -8.60 2.07
N LEU A 30 2.55 -8.22 3.14
CA LEU A 30 2.09 -6.83 3.37
C LEU A 30 3.25 -5.84 3.48
N ARG A 31 4.34 -6.23 4.14
CA ARG A 31 5.57 -5.42 4.21
C ARG A 31 6.17 -5.21 2.81
N SER A 32 6.25 -6.26 2.01
CA SER A 32 6.74 -6.17 0.62
C SER A 32 5.84 -5.27 -0.22
N ALA A 33 4.52 -5.44 -0.13
CA ALA A 33 3.54 -4.62 -0.82
C ALA A 33 3.70 -3.12 -0.51
N TYR A 34 3.91 -2.78 0.77
CA TYR A 34 4.17 -1.41 1.20
C TYR A 34 5.34 -0.75 0.48
N TRP A 35 6.43 -1.48 0.22
CA TRP A 35 7.59 -0.91 -0.49
C TRP A 35 7.27 -0.47 -1.91
N HIS A 36 6.34 -1.16 -2.59
CA HIS A 36 5.93 -0.82 -3.95
C HIS A 36 5.08 0.45 -4.00
N PHE A 37 4.07 0.58 -3.12
CA PHE A 37 3.14 1.72 -3.18
C PHE A 37 3.55 2.93 -2.32
N ARG A 38 4.48 2.80 -1.37
CA ARG A 38 5.00 3.94 -0.58
C ARG A 38 5.38 5.19 -1.39
N PRO A 39 6.03 5.12 -2.57
CA PRO A 39 6.38 6.32 -3.34
C PRO A 39 5.18 7.03 -3.98
N VAL A 40 3.98 6.44 -3.93
CA VAL A 40 2.77 7.04 -4.47
C VAL A 40 2.36 8.24 -3.59
N GLY A 41 2.58 9.46 -4.07
CA GLY A 41 2.00 10.68 -3.49
C GLY A 41 0.57 10.99 -3.96
N LYS A 42 -0.10 11.93 -3.27
CA LYS A 42 -1.49 12.36 -3.56
C LYS A 42 -1.75 12.71 -5.04
N LYS A 43 -0.79 13.35 -5.71
CA LYS A 43 -0.90 13.73 -7.14
C LYS A 43 -1.08 12.54 -8.10
N HIS A 44 -0.71 11.33 -7.66
CA HIS A 44 -0.83 10.12 -8.45
C HIS A 44 -2.16 9.39 -8.22
N LEU A 45 -3.02 9.88 -7.34
CA LEU A 45 -4.29 9.24 -6.99
C LEU A 45 -5.47 10.16 -7.34
N PRO A 46 -6.56 9.61 -7.89
CA PRO A 46 -7.88 10.26 -7.87
C PRO A 46 -8.27 10.65 -6.45
N GLU A 47 -8.98 11.77 -6.30
CA GLU A 47 -9.39 12.31 -4.99
C GLU A 47 -10.14 11.25 -4.15
N GLN A 48 -11.04 10.49 -4.78
CA GLN A 48 -11.83 9.45 -4.13
C GLN A 48 -11.00 8.28 -3.58
N LEU A 49 -9.73 8.12 -3.96
CA LEU A 49 -8.85 7.05 -3.46
C LEU A 49 -7.85 7.54 -2.40
N GLN A 50 -7.75 8.85 -2.17
CA GLN A 50 -6.74 9.41 -1.27
C GLN A 50 -6.99 9.02 0.18
N ASP A 51 -8.25 8.97 0.62
CA ASP A 51 -8.60 8.63 2.00
C ASP A 51 -8.31 7.17 2.33
N ASP A 52 -8.61 6.24 1.40
CA ASP A 52 -8.22 4.84 1.56
C ASP A 52 -6.71 4.66 1.59
N TYR A 53 -6.00 5.40 0.76
CA TYR A 53 -4.53 5.40 0.78
C TYR A 53 -3.98 5.89 2.12
N GLN A 54 -4.48 7.02 2.63
CA GLN A 54 -4.06 7.53 3.93
C GLN A 54 -4.43 6.57 5.07
N TRP A 55 -5.60 5.94 4.99
CA TRP A 55 -6.00 4.95 5.97
C TRP A 55 -5.03 3.77 5.98
N ILE A 56 -4.64 3.23 4.82
CA ILE A 56 -3.65 2.15 4.71
C ILE A 56 -2.34 2.55 5.40
N LEU A 57 -1.82 3.74 5.09
CA LEU A 57 -0.59 4.24 5.70
C LEU A 57 -0.73 4.37 7.22
N SER A 58 -1.84 4.92 7.70
CA SER A 58 -2.11 5.07 9.14
C SER A 58 -2.15 3.72 9.87
N GLN A 59 -2.72 2.69 9.23
CA GLN A 59 -2.79 1.35 9.81
C GLN A 59 -1.45 0.62 9.75
N LEU A 60 -0.64 0.88 8.72
CA LEU A 60 0.69 0.30 8.59
C LEU A 60 1.71 0.98 9.51
N THR A 61 1.52 2.22 9.95
CA THR A 61 2.47 2.93 10.82
C THR A 61 1.95 3.21 12.22
N LYS A 62 0.81 2.61 12.59
CA LYS A 62 0.04 2.87 13.83
C LYS A 62 0.88 2.94 15.11
N PHE A 63 1.90 2.09 15.24
CA PHE A 63 2.69 2.01 16.48
C PHE A 63 4.01 2.78 16.46
N GLY A 64 4.35 3.41 15.34
CA GLY A 64 5.62 4.13 15.19
C GLY A 64 6.85 3.22 15.21
N PRO A 65 8.05 3.78 14.98
CA PRO A 65 9.30 3.03 15.00
C PRO A 65 9.74 2.70 16.44
N VAL A 66 10.53 1.64 16.59
CA VAL A 66 11.26 1.37 17.83
C VAL A 66 12.57 2.15 17.82
N ILE A 67 12.76 3.01 18.82
CA ILE A 67 13.94 3.86 18.97
C ILE A 67 14.83 3.31 20.09
N GLY A 68 16.12 3.12 19.79
CA GLY A 68 17.13 2.70 20.75
C GLY A 68 17.55 3.82 21.69
N ARG A 69 18.30 3.47 22.75
CA ARG A 69 18.82 4.45 23.72
C ARG A 69 19.79 5.47 23.10
N ASP A 70 20.40 5.12 21.99
CA ASP A 70 21.29 5.99 21.19
C ASP A 70 20.54 6.87 20.18
N GLY A 71 19.20 6.85 20.20
CA GLY A 71 18.35 7.59 19.28
C GLY A 71 18.21 6.95 17.90
N LYS A 72 18.84 5.80 17.63
CA LYS A 72 18.74 5.13 16.32
C LYS A 72 17.47 4.32 16.19
N VAL A 73 16.95 4.24 14.96
CA VAL A 73 15.81 3.38 14.62
C VAL A 73 16.28 1.93 14.62
N LEU A 74 15.83 1.14 15.59
CA LEU A 74 16.09 -0.30 15.66
C LEU A 74 15.12 -1.08 14.76
N ARG A 75 13.90 -0.55 14.60
CA ARG A 75 12.85 -1.14 13.77
C ARG A 75 11.96 -0.04 13.21
N GLY A 76 11.67 -0.11 11.92
CA GLY A 76 10.78 0.84 11.25
C GLY A 76 9.32 0.69 11.69
N ALA A 77 8.54 1.78 11.56
CA ALA A 77 7.15 1.80 12.00
C ALA A 77 6.26 0.72 11.36
N VAL A 78 6.51 0.40 10.09
CA VAL A 78 5.77 -0.66 9.38
C VAL A 78 6.05 -2.04 9.92
N GLU A 79 7.33 -2.35 10.15
CA GLU A 79 7.72 -3.63 10.71
C GLU A 79 7.20 -3.80 12.14
N GLU A 80 7.31 -2.76 12.97
CA GLU A 80 6.78 -2.79 14.32
C GLU A 80 5.26 -2.97 14.34
N THR A 81 4.57 -2.31 13.41
CA THR A 81 3.11 -2.41 13.35
C THR A 81 2.65 -3.78 12.87
N LEU A 82 3.26 -4.31 11.81
CA LEU A 82 2.91 -5.64 11.29
C LEU A 82 3.12 -6.76 12.31
N ASN A 83 4.14 -6.63 13.18
CA ASN A 83 4.38 -7.57 14.28
C ASN A 83 3.27 -7.57 15.35
N ARG A 84 2.46 -6.50 15.43
CA ARG A 84 1.47 -6.29 16.50
C ARG A 84 0.02 -6.41 16.06
N ILE A 85 -0.28 -6.17 14.79
CA ILE A 85 -1.66 -6.23 14.31
C ILE A 85 -2.20 -7.65 14.25
N HIS A 86 -3.52 -7.78 14.45
CA HIS A 86 -4.24 -9.01 14.21
C HIS A 86 -4.40 -9.28 12.71
N ASN A 87 -4.58 -10.56 12.35
CA ASN A 87 -4.81 -10.98 10.97
C ASN A 87 -6.00 -10.24 10.34
N ALA A 88 -7.08 -10.01 11.09
CA ALA A 88 -8.24 -9.27 10.62
C ALA A 88 -7.90 -7.82 10.18
N THR A 89 -6.98 -7.16 10.89
CA THR A 89 -6.48 -5.83 10.48
C THR A 89 -5.63 -5.94 9.22
N GLY A 90 -4.74 -6.94 9.15
CA GLY A 90 -3.94 -7.22 7.96
C GLY A 90 -4.79 -7.48 6.70
N SER A 91 -5.86 -8.28 6.83
CA SER A 91 -6.80 -8.55 5.74
C SER A 91 -7.52 -7.29 5.28
N LYS A 92 -7.96 -6.41 6.20
CA LYS A 92 -8.58 -5.12 5.83
C LYS A 92 -7.63 -4.18 5.10
N ILE A 93 -6.34 -4.21 5.44
CA ILE A 93 -5.31 -3.47 4.71
C ILE A 93 -5.16 -4.02 3.29
N ALA A 94 -5.05 -5.35 3.15
CA ALA A 94 -4.95 -6.01 1.85
C ALA A 94 -6.17 -5.75 0.95
N GLU A 95 -7.38 -5.78 1.53
CA GLU A 95 -8.64 -5.47 0.85
C GLU A 95 -8.63 -4.05 0.26
N ARG A 96 -8.18 -3.05 1.02
CA ARG A 96 -8.10 -1.67 0.49
C ARG A 96 -7.01 -1.48 -0.55
N ILE A 97 -5.89 -2.21 -0.45
CA ILE A 97 -4.88 -2.24 -1.52
C ILE A 97 -5.50 -2.78 -2.81
N LEU A 98 -6.25 -3.89 -2.72
CA LEU A 98 -6.97 -4.48 -3.84
C LEU A 98 -8.04 -3.53 -4.42
N TYR A 99 -8.80 -2.85 -3.56
CA TYR A 99 -9.77 -1.85 -3.98
C TYR A 99 -9.12 -0.71 -4.78
N ILE A 100 -8.04 -0.11 -4.27
CA ILE A 100 -7.32 0.96 -4.98
C ILE A 100 -6.81 0.45 -6.33
N TYR A 101 -6.23 -0.76 -6.38
CA TYR A 101 -5.79 -1.37 -7.63
C TYR A 101 -6.94 -1.48 -8.65
N HIS A 102 -8.10 -2.02 -8.26
CA HIS A 102 -9.23 -2.16 -9.18
C HIS A 102 -9.73 -0.82 -9.71
N GLN A 103 -9.80 0.20 -8.87
CA GLN A 103 -10.22 1.55 -9.27
C GLN A 103 -9.22 2.17 -10.25
N LEU A 104 -7.92 2.01 -10.01
CA LEU A 104 -6.87 2.46 -10.92
C LEU A 104 -6.89 1.69 -12.25
N ASN A 105 -7.11 0.37 -12.20
CA ASN A 105 -7.20 -0.48 -13.37
C ASN A 105 -8.41 -0.11 -14.25
N TRP A 106 -9.57 0.16 -13.64
CA TRP A 106 -10.75 0.65 -14.34
C TRP A 106 -10.46 1.94 -15.11
N LEU A 107 -9.87 2.93 -14.42
CA LEU A 107 -9.48 4.21 -15.03
C LEU A 107 -8.41 4.06 -16.13
N TYR A 108 -7.55 3.04 -16.03
CA TYR A 108 -6.58 2.71 -17.06
C TYR A 108 -7.25 2.13 -18.31
N ILE A 109 -8.15 1.15 -18.16
CA ILE A 109 -8.87 0.50 -19.26
C ILE A 109 -9.80 1.50 -19.98
N GLU A 110 -10.61 2.27 -19.24
CA GLU A 110 -11.46 3.31 -19.85
C GLU A 110 -10.64 4.38 -20.61
N GLY A 111 -9.41 4.62 -20.18
CA GLY A 111 -8.48 5.53 -20.85
C GLY A 111 -7.92 4.99 -22.18
N ILE A 112 -7.98 3.67 -22.40
CA ILE A 112 -7.61 2.99 -23.65
C ILE A 112 -8.81 2.92 -24.60
N GLU A 113 -10.02 2.77 -24.07
CA GLU A 113 -11.24 2.59 -24.86
C GLU A 113 -11.91 3.87 -25.37
N LYS A 114 -11.43 5.07 -24.99
CA LYS A 114 -11.93 6.33 -25.55
C LYS A 114 -11.14 6.71 -26.82
N PRO A 115 -11.73 6.60 -28.03
CA PRO A 115 -11.14 7.13 -29.26
C PRO A 115 -11.02 8.66 -29.25
#